data_AF-E5VMH9-F1
#
_entry.id   AF-E5VMH9-F1
#
_cell.length_a   1.000
_cell.length_b   1.000
_cell.length_c   1.000
_cell.angle_alpha   90.00
_cell.angle_beta   90.00
_cell.angle_gamma   90.00
#
_symmetry.space_group_name_H-M   'P 1'
#
loop_
_entity.id
_entity.type
_entity.pdbx_description
1 polymer ?
#
loop_
_entity_poly.entity_id
_entity_poly.type
_entity_poly.pdbx_seq_one_letter_code
_entity_poly.pdbx_strand_id
1 'polypeptide(L)'
;MKQYEIQINKIVPSDKDVLKSMEIEVTDKELLKLTNGIIQGMSGSPILQNGKLIGAVTHVFVNDPMKGYAILMETMLYEMEN
;
A
#
# COMPACT_ATOMS: atom_id res chain seq x y z
N MET A 1 0.78 -16.87 7.27
CA MET A 1 1.09 -15.65 6.49
C MET A 1 2.08 -14.82 7.26
N LYS A 2 3.00 -14.13 6.58
CA LYS A 2 4.02 -13.28 7.19
C LYS A 2 3.65 -11.81 7.00
N GLN A 3 3.88 -11.00 8.01
CA GLN A 3 3.71 -9.54 7.94
C GLN A 3 5.08 -8.91 7.68
N TYR A 4 5.06 -7.81 6.94
CA TYR A 4 6.25 -7.02 6.62
C TYR A 4 5.96 -5.55 6.94
N GLU A 5 6.99 -4.86 7.38
CA GLU A 5 6.93 -3.44 7.72
C GLU A 5 7.00 -2.54 6.47
N ILE A 6 6.14 -1.52 6.48
CA ILE A 6 6.14 -0.42 5.52
C ILE A 6 6.04 0.91 6.27
N GLN A 7 6.46 1.99 5.63
CA GLN A 7 6.24 3.36 6.06
C GLN A 7 5.25 4.03 5.11
N ILE A 8 4.27 4.76 5.65
CA ILE A 8 3.40 5.65 4.87
C ILE A 8 4.11 7.00 4.78
N ASN A 9 4.60 7.34 3.60
CA ASN A 9 5.34 8.58 3.36
C ASN A 9 4.40 9.77 3.11
N LYS A 10 3.23 9.50 2.52
CA LYS A 10 2.28 10.54 2.13
C LYS A 10 0.87 9.99 2.09
N ILE A 11 -0.09 10.82 2.50
CA ILE A 11 -1.52 10.61 2.28
C ILE A 11 -1.99 11.66 1.29
N VAL A 12 -2.67 11.24 0.23
CA VAL A 12 -3.19 12.10 -0.83
C VAL A 12 -4.73 12.07 -0.76
N PRO A 13 -5.35 13.08 -0.13
CA PRO A 13 -6.79 13.25 -0.19
C PRO A 13 -7.15 13.83 -1.57
N SER A 14 -7.52 12.99 -2.54
CA SER A 14 -8.03 13.49 -3.83
C SER A 14 -8.93 12.49 -4.53
N ASP A 15 -10.08 12.99 -4.98
CA ASP A 15 -11.11 12.28 -5.75
C ASP A 15 -10.69 11.85 -7.16
N LYS A 16 -9.49 12.26 -7.61
CA LYS A 16 -9.06 12.06 -9.00
C LYS A 16 -8.38 10.72 -9.27
N ASP A 17 -7.74 10.12 -8.27
CA ASP A 17 -7.00 8.86 -8.45
C ASP A 17 -7.13 8.02 -7.17
N VAL A 18 -8.32 7.43 -7.04
CA VAL A 18 -8.79 6.59 -5.93
C VAL A 18 -7.76 5.52 -5.54
N LEU A 19 -6.99 5.01 -6.50
CA LEU A 19 -6.00 3.95 -6.28
C LEU A 19 -4.66 4.46 -5.71
N LYS A 20 -4.47 5.78 -5.56
CA LYS A 20 -3.23 6.44 -5.12
C LYS A 20 -3.43 7.30 -3.88
N SER A 21 -4.33 6.90 -2.98
CA SER A 21 -4.61 7.61 -1.73
C SER A 21 -3.44 7.66 -0.75
N MET A 22 -2.49 6.72 -0.87
CA MET A 22 -1.30 6.65 -0.03
C MET A 22 -0.06 6.35 -0.88
N GLU A 23 1.06 6.99 -0.53
CA GLU A 23 2.39 6.57 -0.98
C GLU A 23 3.06 5.81 0.18
N ILE A 24 3.50 4.59 -0.11
CA ILE A 24 4.11 3.68 0.85
C ILE A 24 5.53 3.30 0.42
N GLU A 25 6.35 2.94 1.40
CA GLU A 25 7.72 2.45 1.19
C GLU A 25 7.96 1.22 2.06
N VAL A 26 8.49 0.15 1.46
CA VAL A 26 8.88 -1.06 2.18
C VAL A 26 10.13 -0.78 3.00
N THR A 27 10.04 -0.97 4.32
CA THR A 27 11.16 -0.80 5.25
C THR A 27 11.67 -2.14 5.80
N ASP A 28 10.92 -3.23 5.61
CA ASP A 28 11.30 -4.56 6.05
C ASP A 28 12.51 -5.11 5.30
N LYS A 29 13.61 -5.32 6.05
CA LYS A 29 14.89 -5.76 5.49
C LYS A 29 14.84 -7.17 4.91
N GLU A 30 14.02 -8.07 5.47
CA GLU A 30 13.93 -9.44 4.99
C GLU A 30 13.18 -9.49 3.66
N LEU A 31 12.09 -8.73 3.54
CA LEU A 31 11.36 -8.60 2.28
C LEU A 31 12.24 -7.99 1.20
N LEU A 32 12.94 -6.88 1.51
CA LEU A 32 13.84 -6.22 0.58
C LEU A 32 14.94 -7.15 0.10
N LYS A 33 15.54 -7.94 0.99
CA LYS A 33 16.57 -8.92 0.62
C LYS A 33 16.04 -10.03 -0.30
N LEU A 34 14.79 -10.44 -0.10
CA LEU A 34 14.18 -11.54 -0.85
C LEU A 34 13.65 -11.12 -2.23
N THR A 35 13.11 -9.91 -2.32
CA THR A 35 12.25 -9.50 -3.46
C THR A 35 12.67 -8.19 -4.10
N ASN A 36 13.59 -7.45 -3.49
CA ASN A 36 13.98 -6.09 -3.86
C ASN A 36 12.85 -5.03 -3.73
N GLY A 37 11.71 -5.37 -3.11
CA GLY A 37 10.61 -4.44 -2.86
C GLY A 37 9.24 -5.05 -3.11
N ILE A 38 8.30 -4.23 -3.55
CA ILE A 38 6.94 -4.64 -3.92
C ILE A 38 7.00 -5.38 -5.25
N ILE A 39 6.49 -6.61 -5.26
CA ILE A 39 6.41 -7.46 -6.46
C ILE A 39 4.97 -7.68 -6.90
N GLN A 40 4.81 -8.20 -8.12
CA GLN A 40 3.51 -8.63 -8.62
C GLN A 40 2.89 -9.68 -7.69
N GLY A 41 1.59 -9.56 -7.46
CA GLY A 41 0.85 -10.41 -6.51
C GLY A 41 0.70 -9.80 -5.12
N MET A 42 1.41 -8.72 -4.80
CA MET A 42 1.20 -7.95 -3.56
C MET A 42 0.03 -6.97 -3.65
N SER A 43 -0.47 -6.68 -4.86
CA SER A 43 -1.70 -5.88 -5.02
C SER A 43 -2.86 -6.55 -4.27
N GLY A 44 -3.61 -5.77 -3.49
CA GLY A 44 -4.64 -6.25 -2.57
C GLY A 44 -4.12 -6.66 -1.19
N SER A 45 -2.81 -6.62 -0.92
CA SER A 45 -2.28 -6.92 0.41
C SER A 45 -2.81 -5.92 1.44
N PRO A 46 -3.41 -6.38 2.56
CA PRO A 46 -3.97 -5.51 3.58
C PRO A 46 -2.87 -4.76 4.32
N ILE A 47 -3.08 -3.47 4.55
CA ILE A 47 -2.21 -2.62 5.35
C ILE A 47 -2.85 -2.47 6.73
N LEU A 48 -2.08 -2.86 7.74
CA LEU A 48 -2.49 -2.79 9.14
C LEU A 48 -1.70 -1.69 9.86
N GLN A 49 -2.40 -0.85 10.62
CA GLN A 49 -1.79 0.11 11.55
C GLN A 49 -2.47 -0.05 12.91
N ASN A 50 -1.68 -0.25 13.97
CA ASN A 50 -2.19 -0.50 15.33
C ASN A 50 -3.23 -1.65 15.39
N GLY A 51 -3.02 -2.71 14.62
CA GLY A 51 -3.93 -3.85 14.54
C GLY A 51 -5.24 -3.61 13.78
N LYS A 52 -5.41 -2.43 13.16
CA LYS A 52 -6.60 -2.08 12.37
C LYS A 52 -6.26 -2.06 10.88
N LEU A 53 -7.19 -2.52 10.05
CA LEU A 53 -7.11 -2.38 8.60
C LEU A 53 -7.30 -0.91 8.22
N ILE A 54 -6.36 -0.36 7.48
CA ILE A 54 -6.39 1.05 7.05
C ILE A 54 -6.36 1.20 5.53
N GLY A 55 -6.09 0.14 4.79
CA GLY A 55 -6.00 0.18 3.34
C GLY A 55 -5.45 -1.09 2.74
N ALA A 56 -5.15 -1.03 1.44
CA ALA A 56 -4.52 -2.13 0.72
C ALA A 56 -3.52 -1.61 -0.32
N VAL A 57 -2.45 -2.36 -0.55
CA VAL A 57 -1.45 -2.08 -1.60
C VAL A 57 -2.14 -2.15 -2.97
N THR A 58 -1.86 -1.20 -3.87
CA THR A 58 -2.45 -1.20 -5.22
C THR A 58 -1.38 -1.45 -6.29
N HIS A 59 -0.40 -0.55 -6.42
CA HIS A 59 0.57 -0.57 -7.52
C HIS A 59 1.97 -0.21 -7.03
N VAL A 60 3.00 -0.78 -7.63
CA VAL A 60 4.41 -0.41 -7.38
C VAL A 60 4.82 0.78 -8.27
N PHE A 61 5.80 1.58 -7.84
CA PHE A 61 6.37 2.63 -8.68
C PHE A 61 7.26 2.02 -9.78
N VAL A 62 7.19 2.56 -10.99
CA VAL A 62 7.95 2.03 -12.14
C VAL A 62 9.46 2.17 -11.96
N ASN A 63 9.91 3.24 -11.29
CA ASN A 63 11.32 3.57 -11.11
C ASN A 63 11.91 3.16 -9.76
N ASP A 64 11.07 2.74 -8.80
CA ASP A 64 11.51 2.41 -7.45
C ASP A 64 10.62 1.28 -6.87
N PRO A 65 11.07 0.01 -6.93
CA PRO A 65 10.28 -1.11 -6.45
C PRO A 65 10.07 -1.10 -4.93
N MET A 66 10.85 -0.33 -4.17
CA MET A 66 10.62 -0.20 -2.73
C MET A 66 9.37 0.62 -2.43
N LYS A 67 8.89 1.41 -3.39
CA LYS A 67 7.77 2.34 -3.22
C LYS A 67 6.56 1.91 -4.02
N GLY A 68 5.40 2.29 -3.51
CA GLY A 68 4.14 1.98 -4.15
C GLY A 68 3.02 2.90 -3.71
N TYR A 69 1.88 2.68 -4.35
CA TYR A 69 0.61 3.26 -4.01
C TYR A 69 -0.23 2.27 -3.21
N ALA A 70 -1.09 2.83 -2.38
CA ALA A 70 -2.12 2.11 -1.67
C ALA A 70 -3.43 2.92 -1.64
N ILE A 71 -4.54 2.22 -1.46
CA ILE A 71 -5.88 2.80 -1.31
C ILE A 71 -6.28 2.82 0.16
N LEU A 72 -6.97 3.87 0.59
CA LEU A 72 -7.52 3.97 1.95
C LEU A 72 -8.74 3.08 2.12
N MET A 73 -8.94 2.52 3.32
CA MET A 73 -10.13 1.74 3.63
C MET A 73 -11.41 2.56 3.52
N GLU A 74 -11.38 3.83 3.90
CA GLU A 74 -12.51 4.76 3.73
C GLU A 74 -12.93 4.88 2.26
N THR A 75 -11.95 5.02 1.36
CA THR A 75 -12.20 5.08 -0.08
C THR A 75 -12.81 3.78 -0.60
N MET A 76 -12.33 2.62 -0.15
CA MET A 76 -12.93 1.32 -0.51
C MET A 76 -14.39 1.21 -0.04
N LEU A 77 -14.71 1.70 1.17
CA LEU A 77 -16.07 1.70 1.70
C LEU A 77 -16.98 2.63 0.91
N TYR A 78 -16.49 3.83 0.57
CA TYR A 78 -17.24 4.80 -0.24
C TYR A 78 -17.64 4.21 -1.61
N GLU A 79 -16.70 3.55 -2.30
CA GLU A 79 -16.97 2.90 -3.59
C GLU A 79 -17.89 1.67 -3.49
N MET A 80 -18.09 1.09 -2.30
CA MET A 80 -19.04 -0.02 -2.11
C MET A 80 -20.49 0.46 -1.90
N GLU A 81 -20.66 1.69 -1.43
CA GLU A 81 -21.97 2.28 -1.12
C GLU A 81 -22.54 3.10 -2.30
N ASN A 82 -21.71 3.41 -3.31
CA ASN A 82 -22.08 4.12 -4.54
C ASN A 82 -22.13 3.19 -5.75
#